data_AF-A0A8X6SVK6-F1
#
_entry.id   AF-A0A8X6SVK6-F1
#
_cell.length_a   1.000
_cell.length_b   1.000
_cell.length_c   1.000
_cell.angle_alpha   90.00
_cell.angle_beta   90.00
_cell.angle_gamma   90.00
#
_symmetry.space_group_name_H-M   'P 1'
#
loop_
_entity.id
_entity.type
_entity.pdbx_description
1 polymer ?
#
loop_
_entity_poly.entity_id
_entity_poly.type
_entity_poly.pdbx_seq_one_letter_code
_entity_poly.pdbx_strand_id
1 'polypeptide(L)'
;MYTNGSKLGSDCSGSGIYINFWNQEIKIQRKIPDTCSVFRSELVVILEGLTSIESLPQLHNIWIFSIHFQWILSHINIAGNEIADSLARRGAGETAPLAASLTYLELFSKYKAKKKVIWRIPPVHP
;
A
#
# COMPACT_ATOMS: atom_id res chain seq x y z
N MET A 1 2.38 -4.82 8.62
CA MET A 1 2.62 -3.84 7.54
C MET A 1 2.78 -2.49 8.19
N TYR A 2 3.85 -1.77 7.83
CA TYR A 2 4.15 -0.42 8.27
C TYR A 2 4.07 0.50 7.06
N THR A 3 3.43 1.65 7.23
CA THR A 3 3.28 2.65 6.17
C THR A 3 3.67 4.00 6.73
N ASN A 4 4.37 4.81 5.94
CA ASN A 4 4.65 6.18 6.31
C ASN A 4 4.63 7.10 5.09
N GLY A 5 4.34 8.38 5.32
CA GLY A 5 4.42 9.45 4.33
C GLY A 5 5.52 10.43 4.69
N SER A 6 6.21 10.97 3.68
CA SER A 6 7.23 12.00 3.85
C SER A 6 7.00 13.12 2.85
N LYS A 7 7.26 14.35 3.28
CA LYS A 7 7.24 15.53 2.41
C LYS A 7 8.63 16.17 2.41
N LEU A 8 9.25 16.23 1.23
CA LEU A 8 10.57 16.81 1.01
C LEU A 8 10.43 18.15 0.25
N GLY A 9 10.05 19.22 0.95
CA GLY A 9 9.76 20.51 0.31
C GLY A 9 8.33 20.64 -0.21
N SER A 10 8.06 21.60 -1.09
CA SER A 10 6.68 21.92 -1.54
C SER A 10 6.06 20.82 -2.40
N ASP A 11 6.84 20.24 -3.33
CA ASP A 11 6.35 19.46 -4.48
C ASP A 11 7.00 18.05 -4.58
N CYS A 12 7.49 17.53 -3.46
CA CYS A 12 8.05 16.19 -3.39
C CYS A 12 7.45 15.44 -2.21
N SER A 13 6.29 14.82 -2.41
CA SER A 13 5.68 13.92 -1.44
C SER A 13 5.98 12.46 -1.80
N GLY A 14 6.28 11.64 -0.79
CA GLY A 14 6.59 10.23 -0.97
C GLY A 14 5.98 9.35 0.09
N SER A 15 5.84 8.07 -0.21
CA SER A 15 5.38 7.06 0.75
C SER A 15 6.24 5.82 0.71
N GLY A 16 6.34 5.19 1.87
CA GLY A 16 7.06 3.96 2.10
C GLY A 16 6.18 2.91 2.75
N ILE A 17 6.25 1.68 2.24
CA ILE A 17 5.57 0.50 2.79
C ILE A 17 6.63 -0.54 3.12
N TYR A 18 6.60 -1.02 4.35
CA TYR A 18 7.38 -2.16 4.78
C TYR A 18 6.46 -3.26 5.28
N ILE A 19 6.60 -4.45 4.71
CA ILE A 19 5.86 -5.64 5.10
C ILE A 19 6.89 -6.70 5.42
N ASN A 20 6.82 -7.25 6.63
CA ASN A 20 7.62 -8.38 7.06
C ASN A 20 6.68 -9.54 7.38
N PHE A 21 6.96 -10.72 6.83
CA PHE A 21 6.28 -11.96 7.17
C PHE A 21 7.18 -13.14 6.81
N TRP A 22 7.16 -14.22 7.60
CA TRP A 22 7.75 -15.53 7.27
C TRP A 22 9.12 -15.47 6.53
N ASN A 23 10.09 -14.76 7.13
CA ASN A 23 11.45 -14.53 6.60
C ASN A 23 11.55 -13.79 5.27
N GLN A 24 10.48 -13.11 4.86
CA GLN A 24 10.42 -12.29 3.65
C GLN A 24 10.11 -10.85 4.00
N GLU A 25 10.61 -9.97 3.16
CA GLU A 25 10.39 -8.54 3.27
C GLU A 25 9.90 -7.99 1.94
N ILE A 26 8.84 -7.21 1.99
CA ILE A 26 8.40 -6.37 0.88
C ILE A 26 8.68 -4.93 1.28
N LYS A 27 9.42 -4.23 0.41
CA LYS A 27 9.76 -2.81 0.56
C LYS A 27 9.29 -2.08 -0.68
N ILE A 28 8.35 -1.17 -0.50
CA ILE A 28 7.80 -0.37 -1.59
C ILE A 28 8.03 1.10 -1.24
N GLN A 29 8.50 1.86 -2.21
CA GLN A 29 8.63 3.31 -2.14
C GLN A 29 7.97 3.89 -3.39
N ARG A 30 7.27 5.01 -3.21
CA ARG A 30 6.55 5.71 -4.28
C ARG A 30 6.58 7.21 -4.09
N LYS A 31 6.72 7.96 -5.18
CA LYS A 31 6.29 9.36 -5.21
C LYS A 31 4.76 9.45 -5.24
N ILE A 32 4.22 10.30 -4.39
CA ILE A 32 2.79 10.61 -4.30
C ILE A 32 2.53 11.94 -5.01
N PRO A 33 1.45 12.06 -5.78
CA PRO A 33 1.03 13.36 -6.33
C PRO A 33 0.77 14.39 -5.22
N ASP A 34 1.33 15.59 -5.34
CA ASP A 34 1.20 16.65 -4.33
C ASP A 34 -0.21 17.24 -4.22
N THR A 35 -1.10 16.88 -5.15
CA THR A 35 -2.53 17.23 -5.13
C THR A 35 -3.38 16.30 -4.26
N CYS A 36 -2.80 15.20 -3.75
CA CYS A 36 -3.51 14.20 -2.96
C CYS A 36 -3.53 14.58 -1.48
N SER A 37 -4.68 14.42 -0.81
CA SER A 37 -4.70 14.55 0.66
C SER A 37 -3.91 13.42 1.31
N VAL A 38 -3.31 13.69 2.48
CA VAL A 38 -2.57 12.69 3.28
C VAL A 38 -3.38 11.41 3.49
N PHE A 39 -4.67 11.55 3.82
CA PHE A 39 -5.56 10.40 4.00
C PHE A 39 -5.73 9.55 2.73
N ARG A 40 -5.87 10.20 1.56
CA ARG A 40 -6.03 9.48 0.29
C ARG A 40 -4.74 8.78 -0.11
N SER A 41 -3.59 9.42 0.09
CA SER A 41 -2.31 8.81 -0.23
C SER A 41 -2.02 7.60 0.64
N GLU A 42 -2.32 7.67 1.94
CA GLU A 42 -2.21 6.53 2.86
C GLU A 42 -3.08 5.33 2.42
N LEU A 43 -4.33 5.57 2.00
CA LEU A 43 -5.20 4.48 1.51
C LEU A 43 -4.70 3.82 0.22
N VAL A 44 -4.22 4.61 -0.73
CA VAL A 44 -3.66 4.09 -2.00
C VAL A 44 -2.44 3.23 -1.72
N VAL A 45 -1.59 3.69 -0.81
CA VAL A 45 -0.38 3.01 -0.35
C VAL A 45 -0.72 1.68 0.33
N ILE A 46 -1.69 1.67 1.25
CA ILE A 46 -2.18 0.43 1.89
C ILE A 46 -2.69 -0.56 0.84
N LEU A 47 -3.46 -0.08 -0.13
CA LEU A 47 -3.97 -0.92 -1.21
C LEU A 47 -2.86 -1.51 -2.08
N GLU A 48 -1.82 -0.74 -2.38
CA GLU A 48 -0.64 -1.23 -3.11
C GLU A 48 0.11 -2.30 -2.31
N GLY A 49 0.27 -2.10 -1.01
CA GLY A 49 0.86 -3.08 -0.10
C GLY A 49 0.10 -4.42 -0.11
N LEU A 50 -1.23 -4.36 -0.01
CA LEU A 50 -2.10 -5.55 -0.07
C LEU A 50 -2.08 -6.21 -1.44
N THR A 51 -2.09 -5.44 -2.52
CA THR A 51 -1.99 -5.97 -3.89
C THR A 51 -0.64 -6.66 -4.12
N SER A 52 0.43 -6.12 -3.54
CA SER A 52 1.76 -6.73 -3.60
C SER A 52 1.79 -8.07 -2.87
N ILE A 53 1.13 -8.17 -1.71
CA ILE A 53 0.93 -9.44 -1.01
C ILE A 53 0.13 -10.43 -1.88
N GLU A 54 -1.01 -10.01 -2.46
CA GLU A 54 -1.84 -10.87 -3.33
C GLU A 54 -1.06 -11.40 -4.55
N SER A 55 -0.09 -10.64 -5.06
CA SER A 55 0.68 -11.02 -6.25
C SER A 55 1.76 -12.07 -6.01
N LEU A 56 2.06 -12.41 -4.75
CA LEU A 56 3.14 -13.33 -4.42
C LEU A 56 2.68 -14.80 -4.57
N PRO A 57 3.34 -15.58 -5.46
CA PRO A 57 2.92 -16.96 -5.75
C PRO A 57 2.92 -17.89 -4.53
N GLN A 58 3.82 -17.66 -3.59
CA GLN A 58 3.95 -18.39 -2.34
C GLN A 58 2.83 -18.08 -1.32
N LEU A 59 2.05 -17.02 -1.54
CA LEU A 59 0.97 -16.59 -0.64
C LEU A 59 -0.42 -16.91 -1.19
N HIS A 60 -0.54 -17.78 -2.20
CA HIS A 60 -1.80 -18.18 -2.83
C HIS A 60 -2.86 -18.71 -1.85
N ASN A 61 -2.48 -19.09 -0.62
CA ASN A 61 -3.36 -19.59 0.43
C ASN A 61 -3.42 -18.71 1.70
N ILE A 62 -3.10 -17.42 1.60
CA ILE A 62 -3.25 -16.49 2.73
C ILE A 62 -4.66 -15.92 2.78
N TRP A 63 -5.31 -16.08 3.93
CA TRP A 63 -6.59 -15.48 4.26
C TRP A 63 -6.39 -14.33 5.24
N ILE A 64 -6.87 -13.14 4.88
CA ILE A 64 -6.92 -11.99 5.80
C ILE A 64 -8.21 -12.11 6.61
N PHE A 65 -8.12 -12.56 7.85
CA PHE A 65 -9.29 -12.71 8.74
C PHE A 65 -9.62 -11.43 9.52
N SER A 66 -8.62 -10.62 9.84
CA SER A 66 -8.78 -9.37 10.58
C SER A 66 -7.72 -8.35 10.18
N ILE A 67 -8.09 -7.07 10.22
CA ILE A 67 -7.18 -5.94 10.02
C ILE A 67 -7.34 -5.01 11.23
N HIS A 68 -6.22 -4.74 11.91
CA HIS A 68 -6.17 -3.79 13.02
C HIS A 68 -5.32 -2.60 12.62
N PHE A 69 -5.89 -1.41 12.72
CA PHE A 69 -5.15 -0.16 12.52
C PHE A 69 -4.59 0.29 13.86
N GLN A 70 -3.27 0.49 13.91
CA GLN A 70 -2.58 1.01 15.07
C GLN A 70 -1.79 2.24 14.64
N TRP A 71 -2.05 3.36 15.31
CA TRP A 71 -1.20 4.53 15.16
C TRP A 71 0.08 4.35 15.99
N ILE A 72 1.21 4.68 15.40
CA ILE A 72 2.54 4.54 15.99
C ILE A 72 3.17 5.93 16.05
N LEU A 73 3.65 6.33 17.24
CA LEU A 73 4.39 7.59 17.42
C LEU A 73 5.71 7.52 16.64
N SER A 74 6.13 8.62 16.01
CA SER A 74 7.42 8.62 15.31
C SER A 74 8.59 8.54 16.30
N HIS A 75 9.74 8.03 15.85
CA HIS A 75 11.02 8.02 16.57
C HIS A 75 11.05 7.26 17.89
N ILE A 76 10.18 6.27 18.07
CA ILE A 76 10.20 5.36 19.23
C ILE A 76 10.99 4.06 18.97
N ASN A 77 11.91 4.07 17.98
CA ASN A 77 12.79 2.95 17.63
C ASN A 77 12.08 1.64 17.22
N ILE A 78 10.86 1.71 16.70
CA ILE A 78 10.23 0.55 16.05
C ILE A 78 10.84 0.37 14.67
N ALA A 79 11.66 -0.67 14.50
CA ALA A 79 12.44 -0.91 13.29
C ALA A 79 11.59 -0.87 12.00
N GLY A 80 10.41 -1.50 12.01
CA GLY A 80 9.52 -1.49 10.84
C GLY A 80 9.01 -0.10 10.46
N ASN A 81 8.78 0.76 11.45
CA ASN A 81 8.36 2.14 11.25
C ASN A 81 9.51 3.00 10.69
N GLU A 82 10.72 2.84 11.22
CA GLU A 82 11.91 3.56 10.73
C GLU A 82 12.25 3.15 9.28
N ILE A 83 12.08 1.87 8.92
CA ILE A 83 12.25 1.40 7.54
C ILE A 83 11.19 2.04 6.62
N ALA A 84 9.93 2.12 7.06
CA ALA A 84 8.87 2.78 6.30
C ALA A 84 9.13 4.29 6.12
N ASP A 85 9.64 4.98 7.15
CA ASP A 85 10.06 6.39 7.05
C ASP A 85 11.19 6.58 6.02
N SER A 86 12.23 5.74 6.09
CA SER A 86 13.33 5.76 5.13
C SER A 86 12.85 5.53 3.69
N LEU A 87 11.93 4.59 3.49
CA LEU A 87 11.29 4.33 2.19
C LEU A 87 10.48 5.53 1.72
N ALA A 88 9.72 6.19 2.60
CA ALA A 88 8.92 7.35 2.25
C ALA A 88 9.77 8.53 1.78
N ARG A 89 10.90 8.79 2.47
CA ARG A 89 11.86 9.81 2.05
C ARG A 89 12.49 9.51 0.70
N ARG A 90 12.85 8.24 0.44
CA ARG A 90 13.35 7.83 -0.89
C ARG A 90 12.30 7.96 -1.97
N GLY A 91 11.06 7.57 -1.67
CA GLY A 91 9.92 7.72 -2.58
C GLY A 91 9.66 9.16 -2.98
N ALA A 92 9.86 10.12 -2.06
CA ALA A 92 9.68 11.54 -2.35
C ALA A 92 10.65 12.06 -3.43
N GLY A 93 11.83 11.43 -3.57
CA GLY A 93 12.84 11.76 -4.57
C GLY A 93 12.63 11.11 -5.93
N GLU A 94 11.61 10.26 -6.12
CA GLU A 94 11.35 9.62 -7.42
C GLU A 94 10.88 10.66 -8.46
N THR A 95 11.31 10.52 -9.72
CA THR A 95 11.02 11.50 -10.77
C THR A 95 9.57 11.46 -11.24
N ALA A 96 8.99 10.26 -11.32
CA ALA A 96 7.61 10.04 -11.68
C ALA A 96 6.76 9.71 -10.44
N PRO A 97 5.64 10.42 -10.20
CA PRO A 97 4.64 9.92 -9.27
C PRO A 97 4.14 8.56 -9.73
N LEU A 98 3.64 7.75 -8.79
CA LEU A 98 2.93 6.50 -9.08
C LEU A 98 2.00 6.73 -10.29
N ALA A 99 2.35 6.10 -11.42
CA ALA A 99 1.66 6.34 -12.68
C ALA A 99 0.17 5.97 -12.52
N ALA A 100 -0.69 6.92 -12.87
CA ALA A 100 -2.12 6.98 -12.62
C ALA A 100 -2.46 7.21 -11.13
N SER A 101 -2.74 8.43 -10.69
CA SER A 101 -4.04 9.11 -10.91
C SER A 101 -5.28 8.29 -10.62
N LEU A 102 -5.20 7.05 -10.10
CA LEU A 102 -6.40 6.33 -9.73
C LEU A 102 -6.95 6.99 -8.48
N THR A 103 -7.90 7.89 -8.71
CA THR A 103 -8.79 8.38 -7.68
C THR A 103 -9.37 7.18 -6.94
N TYR A 104 -9.73 7.39 -5.67
CA TYR A 104 -10.45 6.38 -4.89
C TYR A 104 -11.59 5.72 -5.69
N LEU A 105 -12.29 6.49 -6.53
CA LEU A 105 -13.38 6.00 -7.37
C LEU A 105 -12.92 5.02 -8.46
N GLU A 106 -11.77 5.25 -9.09
CA GLU A 106 -11.23 4.33 -10.10
C GLU A 106 -10.73 3.03 -9.45
N LEU A 107 -10.10 3.13 -8.27
CA LEU A 107 -9.71 1.96 -7.47
C LEU A 107 -10.93 1.16 -7.02
N PHE A 108 -11.94 1.83 -6.48
CA PHE A 108 -13.19 1.23 -6.06
C PHE A 108 -13.92 0.58 -7.25
N SER A 109 -13.96 1.25 -8.41
CA SER A 109 -14.58 0.72 -9.63
C SER A 109 -13.87 -0.54 -10.13
N LYS A 110 -12.53 -0.53 -10.16
CA LYS A 110 -11.71 -1.70 -10.52
C LYS A 110 -11.96 -2.86 -9.56
N TYR A 111 -11.96 -2.60 -8.25
CA TYR A 111 -12.19 -3.62 -7.24
C TYR A 111 -13.61 -4.21 -7.33
N LYS A 112 -14.62 -3.34 -7.48
CA LYS A 112 -16.02 -3.74 -7.69
C LYS A 112 -16.18 -4.60 -8.95
N ALA A 113 -15.49 -4.24 -10.04
CA ALA A 113 -15.48 -5.04 -11.26
C ALA A 113 -14.82 -6.42 -11.05
N LYS A 114 -13.65 -6.49 -10.38
CA LYS A 114 -12.96 -7.75 -10.03
C LYS A 114 -13.87 -8.66 -9.20
N LYS A 115 -14.52 -8.13 -8.16
CA LYS A 115 -15.48 -8.88 -7.34
C LYS A 115 -16.67 -9.37 -8.16
N LYS A 116 -17.24 -8.55 -9.05
CA LYS A 116 -18.37 -8.95 -9.91
C LYS A 116 -18.02 -10.13 -10.83
N VAL A 117 -16.77 -10.26 -11.26
CA VAL A 117 -16.30 -11.43 -12.03
C VAL A 117 -16.24 -12.68 -11.17
N ILE A 118 -15.72 -12.59 -9.94
CA ILE A 118 -15.66 -13.72 -9.00
C ILE A 118 -17.07 -14.28 -8.69
N TRP A 119 -18.04 -13.40 -8.47
CA TRP A 119 -19.45 -13.80 -8.22
C TRP A 119 -20.18 -14.39 -9.44
N ARG A 120 -19.59 -14.35 -10.64
CA ARG A 120 -20.16 -14.96 -11.85
C ARG A 120 -19.72 -16.40 -12.07
N ILE A 121 -18.80 -16.91 -11.25
CA ILE A 121 -18.38 -18.31 -11.29
C ILE A 121 -19.41 -19.10 -10.45
N PRO A 122 -20.27 -19.94 -11.06
CA PRO A 122 -21.23 -20.73 -10.30
C PRO A 122 -20.50 -21.72 -9.38
N PRO A 123 -21.01 -21.97 -8.16
CA PRO A 123 -20.42 -22.96 -7.28
C PRO A 123 -20.46 -24.33 -7.95
N VAL A 124 -19.33 -25.04 -7.93
CA VAL A 124 -19.25 -26.42 -8.41
C VAL A 124 -19.89 -27.29 -7.33
N HIS A 125 -21.05 -27.87 -7.64
CA HIS A 125 -21.69 -28.84 -6.75
C HIS A 125 -20.99 -30.20 -6.87
N PRO A 126 -20.75 -30.92 -5.75
CA PRO A 126 -20.24 -32.28 -5.76
C PRO A 126 -21.26 -33.29 -6.29
#